data_AF-A0AAU1TS34-F1
#
_entry.id   AF-A0AAU1TS34-F1
#
_cell.length_a   1.000
_cell.length_b   1.000
_cell.length_c   1.000
_cell.angle_alpha   90.00
_cell.angle_beta   90.00
_cell.angle_gamma   90.00
#
_symmetry.space_group_name_H-M   'P 1'
#
loop_
_entity.id
_entity.type
_entity.pdbx_description
1 polymer ?
#
loop_
_entity_poly.entity_id
_entity_poly.type
_entity_poly.pdbx_seq_one_letter_code
_entity_poly.pdbx_strand_id
1 'polypeptide(L)'
;MNTYVLDSTTQSFAVLSPDGDGWTVRQGGPVLMWDEVERSLALWHAAGAPGPSEFGVSVTAGSQRVWLGTPSGPSWRLPIV
;
A
#
# COMPACT_ATOMS: atom_id res chain seq x y z
N MET A 1 -16.38 13.08 3.05
CA MET A 1 -16.23 12.05 4.10
C MET A 1 -14.77 11.65 4.15
N ASN A 2 -14.22 11.45 5.35
CA ASN A 2 -12.80 11.09 5.49
C ASN A 2 -12.62 9.58 5.39
N THR A 3 -11.50 9.18 4.77
CA THR A 3 -11.07 7.78 4.70
C THR A 3 -9.91 7.56 5.65
N TYR A 4 -9.93 6.44 6.37
CA TYR A 4 -8.92 6.09 7.36
C TYR A 4 -8.22 4.81 6.97
N VAL A 5 -6.89 4.83 7.00
CA VAL A 5 -6.03 3.64 6.89
C VAL A 5 -5.30 3.51 8.22
N LEU A 6 -5.37 2.33 8.82
CA LEU A 6 -4.83 2.06 10.16
C LEU A 6 -4.02 0.77 10.12
N ASP A 7 -2.85 0.78 10.75
CA ASP A 7 -2.06 -0.41 11.07
C ASP A 7 -1.84 -0.44 12.58
N SER A 8 -2.46 -1.43 13.23
CA SER A 8 -2.40 -1.58 14.68
C SER A 8 -1.06 -2.14 15.17
N THR A 9 -0.35 -2.88 14.32
CA THR A 9 0.95 -3.50 14.63
C THR A 9 2.03 -2.44 14.74
N THR A 10 2.05 -1.50 13.79
CA THR A 10 3.03 -0.41 13.79
C THR A 10 2.51 0.85 14.48
N GLN A 11 1.22 0.89 14.86
CA GLN A 11 0.54 2.09 15.35
C GLN A 11 0.63 3.26 14.36
N SER A 12 0.54 2.93 13.07
CA SER A 12 0.59 3.91 11.99
C SER A 12 -0.80 4.21 11.45
N PHE A 13 -0.99 5.43 10.96
CA PHE A 13 -2.27 5.85 10.37
C PHE A 13 -2.08 6.79 9.19
N ALA A 14 -3.08 6.83 8.32
CA ALA A 14 -3.32 7.91 7.37
C ALA A 14 -4.81 8.28 7.37
N VAL A 15 -5.08 9.58 7.31
CA VAL A 15 -6.42 10.17 7.20
C VAL A 15 -6.47 10.99 5.93
N LEU A 16 -7.30 10.58 4.99
CA LEU A 16 -7.54 11.28 3.74
C LEU A 16 -8.82 12.09 3.88
N SER A 17 -8.72 13.39 3.62
CA SER A 17 -9.84 14.33 3.66
C SER A 17 -10.03 14.95 2.28
N PRO A 18 -11.26 15.03 1.74
CA PRO A 18 -11.50 15.72 0.47
C PRO A 18 -11.05 17.19 0.56
N ASP A 19 -10.43 17.68 -0.51
CA ASP A 19 -9.97 19.06 -0.64
C ASP A 19 -10.10 19.52 -2.10
N GLY A 20 -11.20 20.22 -2.41
CA GLY A 20 -11.55 20.57 -3.79
C GLY A 20 -11.70 19.35 -4.69
N ASP A 21 -10.96 19.34 -5.80
CA ASP A 21 -10.88 18.21 -6.75
C ASP A 21 -9.86 17.13 -6.32
N GLY A 22 -9.27 17.26 -5.13
CA GLY A 22 -8.23 16.38 -4.63
C GLY A 22 -8.44 15.92 -3.18
N TRP A 23 -7.35 15.52 -2.55
CA TRP A 23 -7.32 15.01 -1.18
C TRP A 23 -6.13 15.58 -0.44
N THR A 24 -6.35 15.99 0.80
CA THR A 24 -5.28 16.25 1.76
C THR A 24 -5.08 15.01 2.63
N VAL A 25 -3.82 14.62 2.84
CA VAL A 25 -3.44 13.46 3.64
C VAL A 25 -2.75 13.90 4.92
N ARG A 26 -3.26 13.43 6.06
CA ARG A 26 -2.57 13.53 7.36
C ARG A 26 -2.22 12.14 7.83
N GLN A 27 -0.95 11.89 8.07
CA GLN A 27 -0.44 10.60 8.51
C GLN A 27 0.49 10.74 9.72
N GLY A 28 0.72 9.62 10.41
CA GLY A 28 1.60 9.57 11.56
C GLY A 28 1.86 8.15 12.03
N GLY A 29 2.87 8.00 12.88
CA GLY A 29 3.41 6.72 13.31
C GLY A 29 4.75 6.39 12.61
N PRO A 30 5.33 5.22 12.90
CA PRO A 30 6.62 4.79 12.34
C PRO A 30 6.60 4.57 10.82
N VAL A 31 5.42 4.31 10.23
CA VAL A 31 5.24 4.09 8.79
C VAL A 31 4.31 5.16 8.23
N LEU A 32 4.75 5.84 7.17
CA LEU A 32 3.93 6.76 6.39
C LEU A 32 3.03 5.95 5.44
N MET A 33 1.91 5.46 5.97
CA MET A 33 1.06 4.46 5.32
C MET A 33 0.54 4.88 3.94
N TRP A 34 0.24 6.16 3.75
CA TRP A 34 -0.23 6.62 2.44
C TRP A 34 0.91 6.65 1.42
N ASP A 35 2.11 7.07 1.82
CA ASP A 35 3.29 7.04 0.95
C ASP A 35 3.64 5.62 0.51
N GLU A 36 3.46 4.62 1.39
CA GLU A 36 3.61 3.20 1.04
C GLU A 36 2.59 2.75 -0.02
N VAL A 37 1.33 3.19 0.10
CA VAL A 37 0.27 2.91 -0.88
C VAL A 37 0.61 3.56 -2.22
N GLU A 38 0.98 4.84 -2.24
CA GLU A 38 1.36 5.55 -3.46
C GLU A 38 2.58 4.91 -4.13
N ARG A 39 3.58 4.49 -3.36
CA ARG A 39 4.75 3.79 -3.90
C ARG A 39 4.38 2.44 -4.51
N SER A 40 3.51 1.68 -3.85
CA SER A 40 3.01 0.39 -4.36
C SER A 40 2.22 0.59 -5.65
N LEU A 41 1.37 1.60 -5.69
CA LEU A 41 0.59 1.97 -6.87
C LEU A 41 1.49 2.42 -8.03
N ALA A 42 2.52 3.22 -7.76
CA ALA A 42 3.50 3.65 -8.75
C ALA A 42 4.30 2.46 -9.31
N LEU A 43 4.72 1.51 -8.48
CA LEU A 43 5.37 0.28 -8.93
C LEU A 43 4.47 -0.56 -9.83
N TRP A 44 3.19 -0.71 -9.46
CA TRP A 44 2.21 -1.43 -10.28
C TRP A 44 1.95 -0.73 -11.62
N HIS A 45 1.82 0.60 -11.63
CA HIS A 45 1.68 1.36 -12.88
C HIS A 45 2.93 1.26 -13.76
N ALA A 46 4.13 1.36 -13.18
CA ALA A 46 5.38 1.19 -13.91
C ALA A 46 5.53 -0.22 -14.51
N ALA A 47 4.91 -1.23 -13.90
CA ALA A 47 4.83 -2.58 -14.43
C ALA A 47 3.74 -2.78 -15.51
N GLY A 48 3.07 -1.71 -15.95
CA GLY A 48 2.05 -1.75 -17.00
C GLY A 48 0.63 -1.98 -16.48
N ALA A 49 0.38 -1.76 -15.19
CA ALA A 49 -0.92 -1.96 -14.55
C ALA A 49 -1.54 -3.35 -14.82
N PRO A 50 -0.77 -4.45 -14.61
CA PRO A 50 -1.25 -5.79 -14.93
C PRO A 50 -2.49 -6.17 -14.11
N GLY A 51 -3.30 -7.06 -14.68
CA GLY A 51 -4.51 -7.54 -14.04
C GLY A 51 -4.22 -8.41 -12.80
N PRO A 52 -5.21 -8.62 -11.91
CA PRO A 52 -5.02 -9.36 -10.66
C PRO A 52 -4.50 -10.80 -10.83
N SER A 53 -4.70 -11.43 -11.99
CA SER A 53 -4.18 -12.78 -12.28
C SER A 53 -2.66 -12.85 -12.33
N GLU A 54 -1.98 -11.72 -12.55
CA GLU A 54 -0.52 -11.63 -12.59
C GLU A 54 0.11 -11.44 -11.20
N PHE A 55 -0.73 -11.32 -10.16
CA PHE A 55 -0.28 -11.10 -8.80
C PHE A 55 0.01 -12.43 -8.14
N GLY A 56 1.19 -12.52 -7.53
CA GLY A 56 1.52 -13.56 -6.57
C GLY A 56 1.65 -12.98 -5.17
N VAL A 57 1.42 -13.81 -4.15
CA VAL A 57 1.54 -13.42 -2.74
C VAL A 57 2.47 -14.39 -2.02
N SER A 58 3.44 -13.84 -1.30
CA SER A 58 4.25 -14.57 -0.32
C SER A 58 3.82 -14.17 1.08
N VAL A 59 3.44 -15.14 1.91
CA VAL A 59 3.02 -14.93 3.30
C VAL A 59 4.02 -15.58 4.24
N THR A 60 4.46 -14.84 5.24
CA THR A 60 5.22 -15.34 6.39
C THR A 60 4.47 -15.02 7.68
N ALA A 61 4.92 -15.56 8.81
CA ALA A 61 4.32 -15.26 10.11
C ALA A 61 4.33 -13.76 10.47
N GLY A 62 5.22 -12.95 9.86
CA GLY A 62 5.37 -11.53 10.19
C GLY A 62 5.17 -10.58 9.01
N SER A 63 4.77 -11.04 7.83
CA SER A 63 4.53 -10.14 6.69
C SER A 63 3.80 -10.81 5.54
N GLN A 64 3.13 -9.98 4.74
CA GLN A 64 2.64 -10.35 3.42
C GLN A 64 3.31 -9.47 2.36
N ARG A 65 3.70 -10.08 1.25
CA ARG A 65 4.32 -9.39 0.11
C ARG A 65 3.63 -9.80 -1.18
N VAL A 66 3.13 -8.82 -1.92
CA VAL A 66 2.61 -9.00 -3.28
C VAL A 66 3.75 -8.81 -4.27
N TRP A 67 3.78 -9.61 -5.32
CA TRP A 67 4.74 -9.50 -6.42
C TRP A 67 4.07 -9.74 -7.77
N LEU A 68 4.68 -9.23 -8.83
CA LEU A 68 4.17 -9.33 -10.20
C LEU A 68 4.99 -10.32 -11.03
N GLY A 69 4.32 -11.24 -11.72
CA GLY A 69 4.92 -12.21 -12.65
C GLY A 69 5.70 -13.34 -11.97
N THR A 70 6.81 -13.02 -11.29
CA THR A 70 7.62 -14.02 -10.55
C THR A 70 7.89 -13.55 -9.12
N PRO A 71 8.20 -14.46 -8.17
CA PRO A 71 8.52 -14.06 -6.79
C PRO A 71 9.66 -13.04 -6.65
N SER A 72 10.55 -12.92 -7.64
CA SER A 72 11.64 -11.94 -7.69
C SER A 72 11.33 -10.69 -8.53
N GLY A 73 10.12 -10.56 -9.07
CA GLY A 73 9.67 -9.40 -9.82
C GLY A 73 9.37 -8.18 -8.94
N PRO A 74 8.83 -7.10 -9.55
CA PRO A 74 8.35 -5.93 -8.80
C PRO A 74 7.42 -6.35 -7.67
N SER A 75 7.64 -5.82 -6.48
CA SER A 75 6.93 -6.28 -5.29
C SER A 75 6.82 -5.18 -4.23
N TRP A 76 5.78 -5.29 -3.39
CA TRP A 76 5.54 -4.40 -2.27
C TRP A 76 4.99 -5.20 -1.09
N ARG A 77 5.20 -4.69 0.12
CA ARG A 77 4.63 -5.28 1.34
C ARG A 77 3.21 -4.76 1.52
N LEU A 78 2.31 -5.65 1.91
CA LEU A 78 1.01 -5.20 2.40
C LEU A 78 1.16 -4.79 3.86
N PRO A 79 0.49 -3.71 4.29
CA PRO A 79 0.38 -3.41 5.71
C PRO A 79 -0.27 -4.59 6.43
N ILE A 80 0.20 -4.87 7.65
CA ILE A 80 -0.39 -5.91 8.48
C ILE A 80 -1.62 -5.28 9.14
N VAL A 81 -2.81 -5.69 8.70
CA VAL A 81 -4.08 -5.25 9.30
C VAL A 81 -4.40 -6.04 10.56
#